data_AF-A0A846A9U9-F1
#
_entry.id   AF-A0A846A9U9-F1
#
_cell.length_a   1.000
_cell.length_b   1.000
_cell.length_c   1.000
_cell.angle_alpha   90.00
_cell.angle_beta   90.00
_cell.angle_gamma   90.00
#
_symmetry.space_group_name_H-M   'P 1'
#
loop_
_entity.id
_entity.type
_entity.pdbx_description
1 polymer ?
#
loop_
_entity_poly.entity_id
_entity_poly.type
_entity_poly.pdbx_seq_one_letter_code
_entity_poly.pdbx_strand_id
1 'polypeptide(L)'
;MLGIGLGIFLIYFGTRQLTIQYKIPQPLWFHQNEITQWLSRWEEINGEVTNVLSPSKEMSETMQINSEVTAYSFDRVIVCDTAEIAQFLIANNFHFEHNCAVLSIDGYPQNIFSTVMQMLKQNPDLKVYAFHSANSRGVTMINELRNSTNWFVGNNLIIDDVGLLPRHVFASKNMWILKSDDSAEKGRKIPAEVKQTLSKDELEWLEAGFYVELESFSPRKLLQVVSQAVTNGDTSTDSFG
;
A
#
# COMPACT_ATOMS: atom_id res chain seq x y z
N MET A 1 22.49 22.61 40.95
CA MET A 1 21.03 22.73 40.66
C MET A 1 20.74 23.05 39.19
N LEU A 2 21.44 24.01 38.54
CA LEU A 2 21.23 24.34 37.11
C LEU A 2 21.49 23.17 36.13
N GLY A 3 22.53 22.36 36.35
CA GLY A 3 22.87 21.25 35.45
C GLY A 3 21.87 20.08 35.46
N ILE A 4 21.18 19.84 36.58
CA ILE A 4 20.17 18.78 36.70
C ILE A 4 18.88 19.18 35.97
N GLY A 5 18.48 20.46 36.10
CA GLY A 5 17.35 21.01 35.36
C GLY A 5 17.57 20.98 33.85
N LEU A 6 18.78 21.32 33.39
CA LEU A 6 19.15 21.25 31.97
C LEU A 6 19.14 19.80 31.43
N GLY A 7 19.63 18.83 32.22
CA GLY A 7 19.62 17.42 31.83
C GLY A 7 18.22 16.84 31.67
N ILE A 8 17.33 17.09 32.63
CA ILE A 8 15.92 16.65 32.56
C ILE A 8 15.22 17.32 31.37
N PHE A 9 15.49 18.61 31.14
CA PHE A 9 14.96 19.35 30.01
C PHE A 9 15.41 18.77 28.67
N LEU A 10 16.70 18.46 28.50
CA LEU A 10 17.22 17.86 27.25
C LEU A 10 16.66 16.46 27.00
N ILE A 11 16.50 15.63 28.03
CA ILE A 11 15.88 14.30 27.90
C ILE A 11 14.41 14.44 27.50
N TYR A 12 13.67 15.37 28.11
CA TYR A 12 12.28 15.63 27.78
C TYR A 12 12.10 16.14 26.34
N PHE A 13 12.97 17.03 25.87
CA PHE A 13 12.95 17.50 24.49
C PHE A 13 13.36 16.41 23.50
N GLY A 14 14.36 15.58 23.84
CA GLY A 14 14.78 14.45 23.01
C GLY A 14 13.67 13.40 22.86
N THR A 15 13.01 13.01 23.96
CA THR A 15 11.89 12.05 23.89
C THR A 15 10.69 12.63 23.17
N ARG A 16 10.36 13.90 23.40
CA ARG A 16 9.27 14.60 22.69
C ARG A 16 9.56 14.78 21.20
N GLN A 17 10.81 15.00 20.81
CA GLN A 17 11.22 15.09 19.41
C GLN A 17 11.07 13.75 18.70
N LEU A 18 11.41 12.64 19.37
CA LEU A 18 11.13 11.29 18.85
C LEU A 18 9.62 11.04 18.68
N THR A 19 8.77 11.63 19.51
CA THR A 19 7.30 11.56 19.38
C THR A 19 6.75 12.37 18.21
N ILE A 20 7.50 13.31 17.61
CA ILE A 20 7.00 14.20 16.53
C ILE A 20 7.60 13.84 15.16
N GLN A 21 8.49 12.83 15.09
CA GLN A 21 9.14 12.44 13.83
C GLN A 21 8.15 12.12 12.70
N TYR A 22 6.96 11.59 13.03
CA TYR A 22 5.94 11.30 12.03
C TYR A 22 5.36 12.55 11.32
N LYS A 23 5.67 13.77 11.81
CA LYS A 23 5.29 15.05 11.20
C LYS A 23 6.42 15.72 10.43
N ILE A 24 7.57 15.07 10.29
CA ILE A 24 8.72 15.61 9.57
C ILE A 24 8.76 14.92 8.20
N PRO A 25 8.35 15.60 7.11
CA PRO A 25 8.39 15.01 5.79
C PRO A 25 9.83 14.99 5.28
N GLN A 26 10.21 13.89 4.63
CA GLN A 26 11.48 13.76 3.93
C GLN A 26 11.32 14.30 2.51
N PRO A 27 12.09 15.35 2.12
CA PRO A 27 12.01 15.89 0.78
C PRO A 27 12.65 14.93 -0.23
N LEU A 28 12.00 14.77 -1.38
CA LEU A 28 12.57 14.08 -2.54
C LEU A 28 13.20 15.14 -3.44
N TRP A 29 14.53 15.24 -3.44
CA TRP A 29 15.28 16.33 -4.09
C TRP A 29 15.67 16.06 -5.55
N PHE A 30 15.24 14.95 -6.12
CA PHE A 30 15.61 14.54 -7.47
C PHE A 30 14.38 14.40 -8.35
N HIS A 31 14.53 14.75 -9.62
CA HIS A 31 13.49 14.61 -10.63
C HIS A 31 13.59 13.26 -11.33
N GLN A 32 12.47 12.78 -11.88
CA GLN A 32 12.43 11.51 -12.62
C GLN A 32 13.49 11.44 -13.74
N ASN A 33 13.73 12.55 -14.45
CA ASN A 33 14.74 12.62 -15.50
C ASN A 33 16.16 12.38 -14.98
N GLU A 34 16.47 12.83 -13.75
CA GLU A 34 17.76 12.58 -13.13
C GLU A 34 17.95 11.10 -12.80
N ILE A 35 16.89 10.44 -12.30
CA ILE A 35 16.89 8.99 -12.06
C ILE A 35 17.15 8.23 -13.37
N THR A 36 16.41 8.57 -14.45
CA THR A 36 16.59 7.93 -15.76
C THR A 36 18.00 8.13 -16.30
N GLN A 37 18.59 9.33 -16.13
CA GLN A 37 19.96 9.60 -16.53
C GLN A 37 20.99 8.80 -15.72
N TRP A 38 20.80 8.68 -14.41
CA TRP A 38 21.68 7.88 -13.56
C TRP A 38 21.59 6.39 -13.91
N LEU A 39 20.39 5.88 -14.16
CA LEU A 39 20.18 4.50 -14.60
C LEU A 39 20.87 4.24 -15.94
N SER A 40 20.66 5.11 -16.93
CA SER A 40 21.29 4.97 -18.25
C SER A 40 22.82 4.93 -18.18
N ARG A 41 23.43 5.80 -17.35
CA ARG A 41 24.90 5.78 -17.12
C ARG A 41 25.36 4.52 -16.41
N TRP A 42 24.55 3.99 -15.49
CA TRP A 42 24.86 2.76 -14.79
C TRP A 42 24.81 1.57 -15.76
N GLU A 43 23.83 1.52 -16.65
CA GLU A 43 23.66 0.46 -17.67
C GLU A 43 24.77 0.46 -18.72
N GLU A 44 25.29 1.64 -19.08
CA GLU A 44 26.44 1.74 -19.99
C GLU A 44 27.68 0.98 -19.46
N ILE A 45 27.83 0.91 -18.13
CA ILE A 45 28.98 0.27 -17.47
C ILE A 45 28.67 -1.18 -17.09
N ASN A 46 27.45 -1.48 -16.64
CA ASN A 46 27.09 -2.75 -15.99
C ASN A 46 26.22 -3.66 -16.85
N GLY A 47 25.78 -3.20 -18.02
CA GLY A 47 24.80 -3.88 -18.87
C GLY A 47 23.36 -3.48 -18.55
N GLU A 48 22.45 -3.88 -19.43
CA GLU A 48 21.02 -3.54 -19.37
C GLU A 48 20.34 -4.17 -18.15
N VAL A 49 19.50 -3.40 -17.44
CA VAL A 49 18.69 -3.94 -16.35
C VAL A 49 17.44 -4.59 -16.93
N THR A 50 17.42 -5.92 -16.95
CA THR A 50 16.34 -6.69 -17.60
C THR A 50 15.05 -6.79 -16.79
N ASN A 51 15.09 -6.48 -15.48
CA ASN A 51 14.00 -6.77 -14.54
C ASN A 51 13.35 -5.50 -13.96
N VAL A 52 13.42 -4.37 -14.67
CA VAL A 52 12.67 -3.16 -14.30
C VAL A 52 11.21 -3.34 -14.69
N LEU A 53 10.29 -3.04 -13.77
CA LEU A 53 8.86 -3.04 -14.11
C LEU A 53 8.55 -1.86 -15.01
N SER A 54 7.96 -2.12 -16.16
CA SER A 54 7.37 -1.09 -17.03
C SER A 54 6.18 -0.41 -16.32
N PRO A 55 5.83 0.83 -16.69
CA PRO A 55 4.62 1.47 -16.19
C PRO A 55 3.39 0.56 -16.33
N SER A 56 2.55 0.52 -15.29
CA SER A 56 1.42 -0.42 -15.18
C SER A 56 0.49 -0.44 -16.39
N LYS A 57 0.29 0.72 -17.04
CA LYS A 57 -0.53 0.85 -18.26
C LYS A 57 -0.01 0.01 -19.43
N GLU A 58 1.30 -0.12 -19.59
CA GLU A 58 1.92 -0.86 -20.69
C GLU A 58 1.85 -2.39 -20.48
N MET A 59 1.78 -2.85 -19.23
CA MET A 59 1.75 -4.28 -18.91
C MET A 59 0.33 -4.88 -18.95
N SER A 60 -0.73 -4.07 -18.77
CA SER A 60 -2.12 -4.52 -18.97
C SER A 60 -2.40 -4.97 -20.41
N GLU A 61 -1.67 -4.45 -21.39
CA GLU A 61 -1.81 -4.82 -22.82
C GLU A 61 -1.04 -6.11 -23.16
N THR A 62 0.04 -6.41 -22.44
CA THR A 62 0.94 -7.55 -22.74
C THR A 62 0.64 -8.81 -21.94
N MET A 63 -0.17 -8.75 -20.87
CA MET A 63 -0.71 -9.95 -20.25
C MET A 63 -1.66 -10.63 -21.25
N GLN A 64 -1.14 -11.51 -22.09
CA GLN A 64 -1.98 -12.49 -22.77
C GLN A 64 -2.71 -13.26 -21.68
N ILE A 65 -4.03 -13.35 -21.81
CA ILE A 65 -4.87 -14.18 -20.94
C ILE A 65 -4.30 -15.59 -21.04
N ASN A 66 -3.46 -15.97 -20.09
CA ASN A 66 -3.02 -17.34 -20.01
C ASN A 66 -4.30 -18.13 -19.74
N SER A 67 -4.64 -19.05 -20.64
CA SER A 67 -5.84 -19.90 -20.55
C SER A 67 -5.96 -20.66 -19.22
N GLU A 68 -4.89 -20.66 -18.42
CA GLU A 68 -4.84 -21.18 -17.06
C GLU A 68 -5.57 -20.31 -16.02
N VAL A 69 -5.75 -19.00 -16.22
CA VAL A 69 -6.45 -18.12 -15.25
C VAL A 69 -7.92 -18.55 -15.07
N THR A 70 -8.55 -19.08 -16.13
CA THR A 70 -9.91 -19.64 -16.08
C THR A 70 -9.98 -21.04 -15.49
N ALA A 71 -8.84 -21.73 -15.33
CA ALA A 71 -8.77 -23.07 -14.73
C ALA A 71 -8.54 -23.02 -13.21
N TYR A 72 -8.15 -21.86 -12.66
CA TYR A 72 -7.86 -21.67 -11.25
C TYR A 72 -9.08 -21.16 -10.48
N SER A 73 -9.46 -21.88 -9.42
CA SER A 73 -10.37 -21.37 -8.39
C SER A 73 -9.57 -20.56 -7.39
N PHE A 74 -9.82 -19.25 -7.33
CA PHE A 74 -9.22 -18.39 -6.32
C PHE A 74 -10.05 -18.44 -5.04
N ASP A 75 -9.44 -18.93 -3.97
CA ASP A 75 -10.04 -18.90 -2.63
C ASP A 75 -9.79 -17.57 -1.92
N ARG A 76 -8.93 -16.73 -2.51
CA ARG A 76 -8.41 -15.49 -1.93
C ARG A 76 -8.19 -14.44 -2.99
N VAL A 77 -8.34 -13.18 -2.61
CA VAL A 77 -7.97 -12.03 -3.44
C VAL A 77 -7.21 -11.00 -2.60
N ILE A 78 -6.14 -10.48 -3.15
CA ILE A 78 -5.46 -9.28 -2.67
C ILE A 78 -5.87 -8.14 -3.59
N VAL A 79 -6.42 -7.09 -3.01
CA VAL A 79 -6.67 -5.84 -3.71
C VAL A 79 -5.65 -4.81 -3.23
N CYS A 80 -4.96 -4.16 -4.17
CA CYS A 80 -3.97 -3.12 -3.93
C CYS A 80 -4.52 -1.72 -4.19
N ASP A 81 -4.01 -0.70 -3.51
CA ASP A 81 -4.42 0.70 -3.77
C ASP A 81 -3.89 1.25 -5.10
N THR A 82 -2.72 0.79 -5.55
CA THR A 82 -2.09 1.18 -6.82
C THR A 82 -1.92 0.00 -7.77
N ALA A 83 -1.82 0.28 -9.07
CA ALA A 83 -1.53 -0.74 -10.07
C ALA A 83 -0.08 -1.22 -9.99
N GLU A 84 0.83 -0.35 -9.56
CA GLU A 84 2.26 -0.61 -9.39
C GLU A 84 2.51 -1.67 -8.32
N ILE A 85 1.81 -1.62 -7.18
CA ILE A 85 1.90 -2.65 -6.14
C ILE A 85 1.28 -3.98 -6.60
N ALA A 86 0.15 -3.95 -7.31
CA ALA A 86 -0.44 -5.16 -7.89
C ALA A 86 0.51 -5.81 -8.91
N GLN A 87 1.10 -5.01 -9.80
CA GLN A 87 2.09 -5.43 -10.77
C GLN A 87 3.33 -6.01 -10.10
N PHE A 88 3.82 -5.37 -9.03
CA PHE A 88 4.93 -5.86 -8.23
C PHE A 88 4.66 -7.26 -7.67
N LEU A 89 3.49 -7.50 -7.07
CA LEU A 89 3.11 -8.82 -6.56
C LEU A 89 3.00 -9.88 -7.67
N ILE A 90 2.43 -9.50 -8.82
CA ILE A 90 2.30 -10.38 -9.99
C ILE A 90 3.68 -10.76 -10.54
N ALA A 91 4.58 -9.79 -10.71
CA ALA A 91 5.94 -10.01 -11.21
C ALA A 91 6.79 -10.88 -10.28
N ASN A 92 6.44 -10.93 -8.99
CA ASN A 92 7.05 -11.83 -8.01
C ASN A 92 6.29 -13.16 -7.85
N ASN A 93 5.41 -13.53 -8.80
CA ASN A 93 4.63 -14.78 -8.80
C ASN A 93 3.76 -15.00 -7.56
N PHE A 94 3.43 -13.94 -6.81
CA PHE A 94 2.71 -14.06 -5.53
C PHE A 94 1.34 -14.75 -5.69
N HIS A 95 0.62 -14.39 -6.75
CA HIS A 95 -0.68 -14.95 -7.11
C HIS A 95 -0.64 -16.49 -7.27
N PHE A 96 0.46 -17.02 -7.83
CA PHE A 96 0.65 -18.45 -8.02
C PHE A 96 1.06 -19.14 -6.71
N GLU A 97 2.02 -18.57 -5.97
CA GLU A 97 2.53 -19.15 -4.72
C GLU A 97 1.47 -19.25 -3.63
N HIS A 98 0.52 -18.30 -3.60
CA HIS A 98 -0.51 -18.20 -2.57
C HIS A 98 -1.93 -18.56 -3.03
N ASN A 99 -2.09 -19.08 -4.25
CA ASN A 99 -3.38 -19.39 -4.87
C ASN A 99 -4.40 -18.24 -4.71
N CYS A 100 -3.99 -17.02 -5.07
CA CYS A 100 -4.81 -15.83 -4.91
C CYS A 100 -4.88 -14.99 -6.18
N ALA A 101 -6.00 -14.30 -6.37
CA ALA A 101 -6.08 -13.23 -7.34
C ALA A 101 -5.37 -11.98 -6.79
N VAL A 102 -4.69 -11.23 -7.66
CA VAL A 102 -4.08 -9.93 -7.32
C VAL A 102 -4.66 -8.88 -8.25
N LEU A 103 -5.31 -7.87 -7.68
CA LEU A 103 -5.96 -6.77 -8.41
C LEU A 103 -5.58 -5.43 -7.81
N SER A 104 -5.67 -4.33 -8.55
CA SER A 104 -5.73 -2.99 -7.95
C SER A 104 -7.17 -2.51 -7.81
N ILE A 105 -7.41 -1.52 -6.94
CA ILE A 105 -8.73 -0.92 -6.74
C ILE A 105 -9.26 -0.23 -8.01
N ASP A 106 -8.37 0.21 -8.91
CA ASP A 106 -8.69 0.76 -10.25
C ASP A 106 -8.98 -0.32 -11.30
N GLY A 107 -8.92 -1.60 -10.92
CA GLY A 107 -9.21 -2.73 -11.79
C GLY A 107 -8.03 -3.18 -12.64
N TYR A 108 -6.78 -2.92 -12.25
CA TYR A 108 -5.63 -3.59 -12.85
C TYR A 108 -5.56 -5.06 -12.38
N PRO A 109 -5.17 -6.02 -13.24
CA PRO A 109 -4.98 -5.88 -14.69
C PRO A 109 -6.32 -5.76 -15.44
N GLN A 110 -6.46 -4.75 -16.29
CA GLN A 110 -7.76 -4.35 -16.86
C GLN A 110 -8.35 -5.39 -17.81
N ASN A 111 -7.48 -6.09 -18.54
CA ASN A 111 -7.83 -7.10 -19.53
C ASN A 111 -8.53 -8.34 -18.93
N ILE A 112 -8.25 -8.69 -17.67
CA ILE A 112 -8.84 -9.86 -16.99
C ILE A 112 -9.78 -9.49 -15.85
N PHE A 113 -9.86 -8.21 -15.47
CA PHE A 113 -10.58 -7.75 -14.29
C PHE A 113 -12.03 -8.26 -14.20
N SER A 114 -12.82 -8.10 -15.27
CA SER A 114 -14.22 -8.52 -15.29
C SER A 114 -14.40 -10.03 -15.13
N THR A 115 -13.51 -10.81 -15.75
CA THR A 115 -13.54 -12.28 -15.69
C THR A 115 -13.19 -12.76 -14.29
N VAL A 116 -12.09 -12.25 -13.72
CA VAL A 116 -11.67 -12.58 -12.35
C VAL A 116 -12.73 -12.16 -11.35
N MET A 117 -13.30 -10.95 -11.47
CA MET A 117 -14.33 -10.46 -10.55
C MET A 117 -15.61 -11.32 -10.61
N GLN A 118 -16.00 -11.82 -11.78
CA GLN A 118 -17.12 -12.74 -11.90
C GLN A 118 -16.87 -14.04 -11.12
N MET A 119 -15.67 -14.62 -11.22
CA MET A 119 -15.28 -15.83 -10.49
C MET A 119 -15.24 -15.60 -8.98
N LEU A 120 -14.62 -14.49 -8.54
CA LEU A 120 -14.52 -14.12 -7.14
C LEU A 120 -15.91 -13.91 -6.49
N LYS A 121 -16.86 -13.27 -7.19
CA LYS A 121 -18.23 -13.07 -6.67
C LYS A 121 -19.03 -14.35 -6.51
N GLN A 122 -18.66 -15.42 -7.20
CA GLN A 122 -19.31 -16.73 -7.08
C GLN A 122 -18.79 -17.54 -5.89
N ASN A 123 -17.68 -17.14 -5.26
CA ASN A 123 -17.10 -17.82 -4.12
C ASN A 123 -17.63 -17.23 -2.80
N PRO A 124 -18.53 -17.91 -2.08
CA PRO A 124 -19.07 -17.42 -0.80
C PRO A 124 -18.03 -17.43 0.33
N ASP A 125 -16.98 -18.24 0.20
CA ASP A 125 -15.91 -18.42 1.20
C ASP A 125 -14.66 -17.58 0.86
N LEU A 126 -14.78 -16.64 -0.08
CA LEU A 126 -13.68 -15.79 -0.55
C LEU A 126 -13.08 -14.98 0.60
N LYS A 127 -11.75 -15.07 0.76
CA LYS A 127 -10.99 -14.16 1.64
C LYS A 127 -10.49 -12.96 0.88
N VAL A 128 -10.82 -11.76 1.34
CA VAL A 128 -10.43 -10.50 0.70
C VAL A 128 -9.41 -9.79 1.58
N TYR A 129 -8.25 -9.46 1.02
CA TYR A 129 -7.18 -8.72 1.70
C TYR A 129 -6.98 -7.36 1.01
N ALA A 130 -7.09 -6.26 1.77
CA ALA A 130 -6.81 -4.92 1.26
C ALA A 130 -5.36 -4.53 1.62
N PHE A 131 -4.52 -4.33 0.60
CA PHE A 131 -3.11 -3.99 0.77
C PHE A 131 -2.81 -2.61 0.21
N HIS A 132 -2.57 -1.63 1.08
CA HIS A 132 -2.47 -0.24 0.67
C HIS A 132 -1.43 0.55 1.46
N SER A 133 -1.11 1.73 0.93
CA SER A 133 -0.26 2.74 1.56
C SER A 133 -0.99 3.49 2.69
N ALA A 134 -0.23 4.13 3.59
CA ALA A 134 -0.81 5.02 4.60
C ALA A 134 -1.09 6.39 3.98
N ASN A 135 -2.17 6.46 3.20
CA ASN A 135 -2.65 7.67 2.54
C ASN A 135 -4.19 7.67 2.54
N SER A 136 -4.80 8.76 2.08
CA SER A 136 -6.27 8.93 2.08
C SER A 136 -6.99 7.89 1.20
N ARG A 137 -6.34 7.43 0.13
CA ARG A 137 -6.87 6.41 -0.79
C ARG A 137 -6.90 5.04 -0.10
N GLY A 138 -5.79 4.65 0.52
CA GLY A 138 -5.63 3.40 1.26
C GLY A 138 -6.63 3.27 2.40
N VAL A 139 -6.74 4.28 3.28
CA VAL A 139 -7.71 4.22 4.40
C VAL A 139 -9.17 4.20 3.95
N THR A 140 -9.47 4.62 2.72
CA THR A 140 -10.83 4.59 2.14
C THR A 140 -11.12 3.28 1.42
N MET A 141 -10.09 2.48 1.13
CA MET A 141 -10.17 1.33 0.24
C MET A 141 -11.18 0.28 0.69
N ILE A 142 -11.23 -0.04 1.99
CA ILE A 142 -12.19 -1.01 2.52
C ILE A 142 -13.63 -0.53 2.32
N ASN A 143 -13.87 0.76 2.54
CA ASN A 143 -15.18 1.35 2.31
C ASN A 143 -15.56 1.30 0.83
N GLU A 144 -14.62 1.53 -0.07
CA GLU A 144 -14.85 1.40 -1.51
C GLU A 144 -15.17 -0.05 -1.91
N LEU A 145 -14.39 -1.02 -1.42
CA LEU A 145 -14.61 -2.45 -1.68
C LEU A 145 -16.00 -2.94 -1.24
N ARG A 146 -16.51 -2.40 -0.13
CA ARG A 146 -17.83 -2.77 0.42
C ARG A 146 -19.01 -2.09 -0.30
N ASN A 147 -18.80 -0.91 -0.87
CA ASN A 147 -19.90 -0.07 -1.37
C ASN A 147 -19.92 0.09 -2.90
N SER A 148 -18.89 -0.36 -3.60
CA SER A 148 -18.81 -0.26 -5.06
C SER A 148 -19.44 -1.44 -5.78
N THR A 149 -20.22 -1.16 -6.82
CA THR A 149 -20.85 -2.16 -7.72
C THR A 149 -19.82 -3.00 -8.47
N ASN A 150 -18.66 -2.42 -8.75
CA ASN A 150 -17.54 -3.12 -9.40
C ASN A 150 -16.87 -4.12 -8.46
N TRP A 151 -17.05 -3.96 -7.14
CA TRP A 151 -16.46 -4.78 -6.10
C TRP A 151 -17.53 -5.59 -5.37
N PHE A 152 -17.48 -5.69 -4.04
CA PHE A 152 -18.22 -6.67 -3.25
C PHE A 152 -19.50 -6.12 -2.63
N VAL A 153 -20.11 -5.09 -3.23
CA VAL A 153 -21.36 -4.53 -2.70
C VAL A 153 -22.45 -5.60 -2.55
N GLY A 154 -23.11 -5.60 -1.40
CA GLY A 154 -24.17 -6.56 -1.07
C GLY A 154 -23.67 -7.93 -0.62
N ASN A 155 -22.36 -8.20 -0.66
CA ASN A 155 -21.78 -9.43 -0.12
C ASN A 155 -21.34 -9.22 1.33
N ASN A 156 -21.57 -10.21 2.19
CA ASN A 156 -21.15 -10.17 3.60
C ASN A 156 -19.75 -10.77 3.80
N LEU A 157 -18.83 -10.50 2.86
CA LEU A 157 -17.47 -11.03 2.92
C LEU A 157 -16.65 -10.31 3.98
N ILE A 158 -15.81 -11.06 4.67
CA ILE A 158 -14.80 -10.48 5.58
C ILE A 158 -13.68 -9.91 4.70
N ILE A 159 -13.38 -8.63 4.91
CA ILE A 159 -12.28 -7.92 4.25
C ILE A 159 -11.26 -7.60 5.34
N ASP A 160 -10.11 -8.25 5.25
CA ASP A 160 -8.98 -8.06 6.16
C ASP A 160 -8.12 -6.89 5.67
N ASP A 161 -7.92 -5.91 6.56
CA ASP A 161 -7.01 -4.79 6.31
C ASP A 161 -5.57 -5.22 6.59
N VAL A 162 -4.79 -5.40 5.54
CA VAL A 162 -3.37 -5.77 5.63
C VAL A 162 -2.45 -4.61 5.22
N GLY A 163 -3.04 -3.43 4.99
CA GLY A 163 -2.35 -2.24 4.54
C GLY A 163 -1.61 -1.51 5.66
N LEU A 164 -0.81 -0.53 5.24
CA LEU A 164 -0.18 0.42 6.14
C LEU A 164 -1.21 1.47 6.55
N LEU A 165 -1.48 1.58 7.85
CA LEU A 165 -2.34 2.60 8.44
C LEU A 165 -1.50 3.72 9.06
N PRO A 166 -2.03 4.96 9.18
CA PRO A 166 -1.30 6.05 9.82
C PRO A 166 -0.89 5.72 11.27
N ARG A 167 -1.69 4.95 12.03
CA ARG A 167 -1.29 4.44 13.35
C ARG A 167 0.03 3.64 13.35
N HIS A 168 0.34 2.91 12.28
CA HIS A 168 1.61 2.17 12.14
C HIS A 168 2.78 3.14 11.93
N VAL A 169 2.54 4.24 11.22
CA VAL A 169 3.52 5.32 11.04
C VAL A 169 3.84 6.00 12.37
N PHE A 170 2.82 6.24 13.20
CA PHE A 170 3.00 6.90 14.49
C PHE A 170 3.76 6.04 15.50
N ALA A 171 3.61 4.72 15.40
CA ALA A 171 4.32 3.75 16.24
C ALA A 171 5.78 3.54 15.80
N SER A 172 6.10 3.82 14.53
CA SER A 172 7.43 3.63 13.96
C SER A 172 8.29 4.88 14.04
N LYS A 173 9.61 4.68 14.15
CA LYS A 173 10.60 5.76 14.22
C LYS A 173 11.32 6.02 12.90
N ASN A 174 11.24 5.09 11.95
CA ASN A 174 12.10 5.05 10.76
C ASN A 174 11.34 4.94 9.44
N MET A 175 10.13 5.50 9.35
CA MET A 175 9.39 5.52 8.09
C MET A 175 9.73 6.75 7.24
N TRP A 176 9.75 6.56 5.92
CA TRP A 176 9.90 7.64 4.96
C TRP A 176 8.53 8.27 4.69
N ILE A 177 8.34 9.47 5.22
CA ILE A 177 7.08 10.21 5.22
C ILE A 177 7.16 11.29 4.17
N LEU A 178 6.17 11.27 3.29
CA LEU A 178 6.01 12.25 2.24
C LEU A 178 4.91 13.23 2.64
N LYS A 179 4.93 14.40 1.99
CA LYS A 179 3.89 15.41 2.13
C LYS A 179 3.62 16.09 0.81
N SER A 180 2.35 16.27 0.46
CA SER A 180 1.93 17.01 -0.73
C SER A 180 0.58 17.71 -0.51
N ASP A 181 0.35 18.80 -1.26
CA ASP A 181 -0.93 19.51 -1.23
C ASP A 181 -2.07 18.69 -1.82
N ASP A 182 -1.78 17.86 -2.84
CA ASP A 182 -2.74 16.90 -3.42
C ASP A 182 -3.18 15.86 -2.37
N SER A 183 -2.25 15.31 -1.60
CA SER A 183 -2.59 14.41 -0.50
C SER A 183 -3.43 15.13 0.57
N ALA A 184 -3.14 16.39 0.87
CA ALA A 184 -3.92 17.18 1.83
C ALA A 184 -5.37 17.38 1.35
N GLU A 185 -5.55 17.67 0.06
CA GLU A 185 -6.87 17.81 -0.55
C GLU A 185 -7.65 16.49 -0.51
N LYS A 186 -7.00 15.37 -0.84
CA LYS A 186 -7.61 14.03 -0.73
C LYS A 186 -7.97 13.70 0.71
N GLY A 187 -7.12 14.04 1.68
CA GLY A 187 -7.39 13.85 3.12
C GLY A 187 -8.65 14.56 3.59
N ARG A 188 -8.87 15.81 3.15
CA ARG A 188 -10.08 16.56 3.49
C ARG A 188 -11.36 15.95 2.91
N LYS A 189 -11.25 15.24 1.79
CA LYS A 189 -12.36 14.60 1.05
C LYS A 189 -12.68 13.16 1.51
N ILE A 190 -12.02 12.65 2.55
CA ILE A 190 -12.33 11.31 3.09
C ILE A 190 -13.81 11.23 3.51
N PRO A 191 -14.56 10.17 3.13
CA PRO A 191 -15.97 10.00 3.49
C PRO A 191 -16.21 9.95 5.00
N ALA A 192 -17.37 10.42 5.45
CA ALA A 192 -17.70 10.54 6.87
C ALA A 192 -17.71 9.18 7.60
N GLU A 193 -18.05 8.12 6.89
CA GLU A 193 -18.06 6.74 7.37
C GLU A 193 -16.65 6.27 7.70
N VAL A 194 -15.68 6.60 6.84
CA VAL A 194 -14.26 6.28 7.04
C VAL A 194 -13.66 7.15 8.13
N LYS A 195 -14.07 8.42 8.24
CA LYS A 195 -13.58 9.30 9.32
C LYS A 195 -13.88 8.73 10.71
N GLN A 196 -14.96 7.96 10.88
CA GLN A 196 -15.32 7.35 12.16
C GLN A 196 -14.42 6.17 12.55
N THR A 197 -13.70 5.55 11.61
CA THR A 197 -12.77 4.44 11.87
C THR A 197 -11.34 4.91 12.17
N LEU A 198 -11.08 6.21 12.00
CA LEU A 198 -9.78 6.83 12.20
C LEU A 198 -9.77 7.64 13.50
N SER A 199 -8.64 7.62 14.20
CA SER A 199 -8.46 8.51 15.34
C SER A 199 -8.26 9.95 14.88
N LYS A 200 -8.45 10.90 15.81
CA LYS A 200 -8.29 12.32 15.55
C LYS A 200 -6.90 12.66 14.98
N ASP A 201 -5.85 12.07 15.54
CA ASP A 201 -4.46 12.32 15.10
C ASP A 201 -4.21 11.78 13.68
N GLU A 202 -4.82 10.66 13.32
CA GLU A 202 -4.73 10.09 11.97
C GLU A 202 -5.42 11.00 10.94
N LEU A 203 -6.59 11.55 11.28
CA LEU A 203 -7.31 12.50 10.44
C LEU A 203 -6.52 13.79 10.24
N GLU A 204 -6.02 14.39 11.33
CA GLU A 204 -5.20 15.61 11.25
C GLU A 204 -3.94 15.39 10.40
N TRP A 205 -3.32 14.21 10.50
CA TRP A 205 -2.13 13.86 9.71
C TRP A 205 -2.45 13.73 8.22
N LEU A 206 -3.55 13.05 7.86
CA LEU A 206 -3.99 12.91 6.47
C LEU A 206 -4.45 14.24 5.88
N GLU A 207 -5.23 15.05 6.62
CA GLU A 207 -5.72 16.35 6.18
C GLU A 207 -4.59 17.40 6.03
N ALA A 208 -3.50 17.22 6.76
CA ALA A 208 -2.25 17.98 6.58
C ALA A 208 -1.43 17.52 5.36
N GLY A 209 -1.83 16.43 4.71
CA GLY A 209 -1.23 15.92 3.47
C GLY A 209 -0.04 15.02 3.66
N PHE A 210 0.17 14.47 4.86
CA PHE A 210 1.19 13.47 5.09
C PHE A 210 0.74 12.10 4.59
N TYR A 211 1.69 11.31 4.09
CA TYR A 211 1.47 9.94 3.66
C TYR A 211 2.76 9.12 3.68
N VAL A 212 2.61 7.79 3.66
CA VAL A 212 3.71 6.84 3.45
C VAL A 212 3.30 5.85 2.38
N GLU A 213 4.11 5.72 1.34
CA GLU A 213 3.91 4.77 0.25
C GLU A 213 4.47 3.39 0.61
N LEU A 214 3.82 2.31 0.17
CA LEU A 214 4.34 0.95 0.32
C LEU A 214 5.69 0.80 -0.39
N GLU A 215 5.89 1.52 -1.49
CA GLU A 215 7.10 1.58 -2.30
C GLU A 215 8.31 2.13 -1.53
N SER A 216 8.10 2.75 -0.36
CA SER A 216 9.18 3.17 0.54
C SER A 216 9.86 2.01 1.27
N PHE A 217 9.25 0.82 1.27
CA PHE A 217 9.79 -0.39 1.90
C PHE A 217 10.54 -1.25 0.89
N SER A 218 11.49 -2.05 1.39
CA SER A 218 12.17 -3.04 0.54
C SER A 218 11.17 -4.07 -0.03
N PRO A 219 11.34 -4.54 -1.28
CA PRO A 219 10.53 -5.61 -1.88
C PRO A 219 10.32 -6.82 -0.97
N ARG A 220 11.39 -7.26 -0.30
CA ARG A 220 11.36 -8.41 0.61
C ARG A 220 10.42 -8.20 1.81
N LYS A 221 10.40 -6.98 2.37
CA LYS A 221 9.52 -6.64 3.51
C LYS A 221 8.05 -6.63 3.04
N LEU A 222 7.76 -6.06 1.88
CA LEU A 222 6.40 -6.07 1.32
C LEU A 222 5.89 -7.50 1.09
N LEU A 223 6.68 -8.34 0.40
CA LEU A 223 6.33 -9.75 0.18
C LEU A 223 6.14 -10.49 1.49
N GLN A 224 7.02 -10.26 2.49
CA GLN A 224 6.90 -10.90 3.80
C GLN A 224 5.60 -10.51 4.50
N VAL A 225 5.24 -9.23 4.55
CA VAL A 225 4.02 -8.74 5.22
C VAL A 225 2.78 -9.38 4.60
N VAL A 226 2.68 -9.33 3.27
CA VAL A 226 1.52 -9.87 2.56
C VAL A 226 1.45 -11.40 2.70
N SER A 227 2.59 -12.10 2.60
CA SER A 227 2.66 -13.56 2.79
C SER A 227 2.20 -13.98 4.18
N GLN A 228 2.62 -13.25 5.22
CA GLN A 228 2.25 -13.53 6.60
C GLN A 228 0.75 -13.34 6.82
N ALA A 229 0.19 -12.24 6.30
CA ALA A 229 -1.22 -11.95 6.43
C ALA A 229 -2.10 -13.02 5.74
N VAL A 230 -1.71 -13.42 4.52
CA VAL A 230 -2.41 -14.48 3.79
C VAL A 230 -2.28 -15.81 4.54
N THR A 231 -1.08 -16.19 5.01
CA THR A 231 -0.86 -17.53 5.60
C THR A 231 -1.50 -17.68 6.97
N ASN A 232 -1.34 -16.69 7.86
CA ASN A 232 -1.68 -16.81 9.27
C ASN A 232 -3.05 -16.20 9.61
N GLY A 233 -3.63 -15.37 8.73
CA GLY A 233 -4.83 -14.60 9.05
C GLY A 233 -4.61 -13.56 10.17
N ASP A 234 -3.37 -13.37 10.62
CA ASP A 234 -3.00 -12.46 11.70
C ASP A 234 -2.42 -11.16 11.15
N THR A 235 -3.17 -10.08 11.34
CA THR A 235 -2.75 -8.70 11.10
C THR A 235 -2.15 -8.13 12.40
N SER A 236 -0.99 -8.64 12.84
CA SER A 236 -0.32 -8.04 13.99
C SER A 236 0.26 -6.68 13.62
N THR A 237 -0.01 -5.67 14.46
CA THR A 237 0.37 -4.24 14.37
C THR A 237 1.86 -3.95 14.16
N ASP A 238 2.73 -4.96 14.23
CA ASP A 238 4.18 -4.87 14.07
C ASP A 238 4.68 -5.24 12.66
N SER A 239 3.78 -5.58 11.73
CA SER A 239 4.16 -6.10 10.41
C SER A 239 5.04 -5.13 9.60
N PHE A 240 4.83 -3.81 9.73
CA PHE A 240 5.64 -2.77 9.12
C PHE A 240 6.67 -2.11 10.05
N GLY A 241 6.69 -2.51 11.33
CA GLY A 241 7.69 -2.07 12.32
C GLY A 241 9.07 -2.66 12.10
#